data_AF-A0A7V1KNE7-F1
#
_entry.id   AF-A0A7V1KNE7-F1
#
_cell.length_a   1.000
_cell.length_b   1.000
_cell.length_c   1.000
_cell.angle_alpha   90.00
_cell.angle_beta   90.00
_cell.angle_gamma   90.00
#
_symmetry.space_group_name_H-M   'P 1'
#
loop_
_entity.id
_entity.type
_entity.pdbx_description
1 polymer ?
#
loop_
_entity_poly.entity_id
_entity_poly.type
_entity_poly.pdbx_seq_one_letter_code
_entity_poly.pdbx_strand_id
1 'polypeptide(L)'
;MGELREWELLERIGRQVPAVGDDCAVLSFAGTNLLLTTDLMHQASDFPPGTTPYTMGWRAVAASLSDIAAMGGRPLGVVLAGSAPDWDQLFPELLIGAREA
;
A
#
# COMPACT_ATOMS: atom_id res chain seq x y z
N MET A 1 -0.37 -26.88 -11.29
CA MET A 1 -1.48 -26.02 -10.83
C MET A 1 -1.31 -24.72 -11.58
N GLY A 2 -2.24 -24.35 -12.48
CA GLY A 2 -2.04 -23.17 -13.33
C GLY A 2 -1.91 -21.91 -12.48
N GLU A 3 -0.92 -21.07 -12.76
CA GLU A 3 -0.78 -19.76 -12.13
C GLU A 3 -2.02 -18.92 -12.45
N LEU A 4 -2.80 -18.59 -11.42
CA LEU A 4 -3.88 -17.62 -11.54
C LEU A 4 -3.24 -16.24 -11.67
N ARG A 5 -3.67 -15.47 -12.67
CA ARG A 5 -3.23 -14.08 -12.81
C ARG A 5 -3.91 -13.22 -11.74
N GLU A 6 -3.28 -12.12 -11.38
CA GLU A 6 -3.78 -11.18 -10.38
C GLU A 6 -5.23 -10.74 -10.64
N TRP A 7 -5.53 -10.29 -11.86
CA TRP A 7 -6.89 -9.83 -12.21
C TRP A 7 -7.94 -10.94 -12.08
N GLU A 8 -7.59 -12.19 -12.36
CA GLU A 8 -8.49 -13.34 -12.20
C GLU A 8 -8.79 -13.62 -10.73
N LEU A 9 -7.80 -13.37 -9.86
CA LEU A 9 -7.98 -13.47 -8.41
C LEU A 9 -8.83 -12.32 -7.87
N LEU A 10 -8.56 -11.08 -8.30
CA LEU A 10 -9.34 -9.90 -7.90
C LEU A 10 -10.81 -10.03 -8.30
N GLU A 11 -11.10 -10.49 -9.53
CA GLU A 11 -12.48 -10.76 -9.95
C GLU A 11 -13.18 -11.79 -9.05
N ARG A 12 -12.48 -12.86 -8.63
CA ARG A 12 -13.04 -13.87 -7.75
C ARG A 12 -13.33 -13.31 -6.35
N ILE A 13 -12.43 -12.48 -5.83
CA ILE A 13 -12.61 -11.81 -4.54
C ILE A 13 -13.79 -10.84 -4.62
N GLY A 14 -13.86 -10.01 -5.66
CA GLY A 14 -14.93 -9.03 -5.85
C GLY A 14 -16.33 -9.65 -5.95
N ARG A 15 -16.44 -10.87 -6.49
CA ARG A 15 -17.71 -11.62 -6.51
C ARG A 15 -18.17 -12.08 -5.12
N GLN A 16 -17.24 -12.22 -4.16
CA GLN A 16 -17.53 -12.71 -2.80
C GLN A 16 -17.54 -11.60 -1.76
N VAL A 17 -16.86 -10.48 -2.03
CA VAL A 17 -16.74 -9.34 -1.13
C VAL A 17 -17.36 -8.10 -1.79
N PRO A 18 -18.60 -7.73 -1.43
CA PRO A 18 -19.38 -6.71 -2.15
C PRO A 18 -18.79 -5.29 -2.19
N ALA A 19 -17.81 -4.99 -1.33
CA ALA A 19 -17.19 -3.67 -1.19
C ALA A 19 -15.83 -3.54 -1.90
N VAL A 20 -15.43 -4.54 -2.69
CA VAL A 20 -14.14 -4.57 -3.42
C VAL A 20 -14.34 -4.07 -4.86
N GLY A 21 -13.39 -3.29 -5.39
CA GLY A 21 -13.33 -2.95 -6.82
C GLY A 21 -12.94 -1.51 -7.15
N ASP A 22 -12.74 -0.66 -6.15
CA ASP A 22 -12.22 0.70 -6.30
C ASP A 22 -10.81 0.82 -5.68
N ASP A 23 -10.16 1.98 -5.80
CA ASP A 23 -8.78 2.18 -5.33
C ASP A 23 -8.64 2.03 -3.81
N CYS A 24 -9.71 2.26 -3.04
CA CYS A 24 -9.73 1.97 -1.60
C CYS A 24 -11.13 1.58 -1.10
N ALA A 25 -11.19 0.96 0.09
CA ALA A 25 -12.45 0.64 0.74
C ALA A 25 -13.08 1.87 1.39
N VAL A 26 -14.39 2.05 1.18
CA VAL A 26 -15.19 3.14 1.79
C VAL A 26 -16.06 2.59 2.92
N LEU A 27 -15.87 3.07 4.14
CA LEU A 27 -16.63 2.66 5.32
C LEU A 27 -17.43 3.83 5.88
N SER A 28 -18.73 3.64 6.12
CA SER A 28 -19.52 4.62 6.88
C SER A 28 -19.07 4.64 8.34
N PHE A 29 -18.57 5.79 8.79
CA PHE A 29 -18.04 5.95 10.15
C PHE A 29 -18.38 7.35 10.68
N ALA A 30 -19.02 7.41 11.85
CA ALA A 30 -19.33 8.67 12.55
C ALA A 30 -19.99 9.76 11.66
N GLY A 31 -20.89 9.38 10.76
CA GLY A 31 -21.59 10.32 9.86
C GLY A 31 -20.75 10.84 8.69
N THR A 32 -19.58 10.26 8.45
CA THR A 32 -18.73 10.50 7.28
C THR A 32 -18.25 9.18 6.67
N ASN A 33 -17.38 9.27 5.66
CA ASN A 33 -16.70 8.14 5.04
C ASN A 33 -15.26 8.06 5.55
N LEU A 34 -14.90 6.90 6.09
CA LEU A 34 -13.52 6.51 6.37
C LEU A 34 -13.01 5.69 5.19
N LEU A 35 -11.87 6.11 4.62
CA LEU A 35 -11.20 5.43 3.53
C LEU A 35 -10.06 4.57 4.06
N LEU A 36 -9.96 3.32 3.59
CA LEU A 36 -8.87 2.42 3.95
C LEU A 36 -8.30 1.76 2.70
N THR A 37 -6.98 1.83 2.55
CA THR A 37 -6.21 1.04 1.58
C THR A 37 -5.05 0.35 2.30
N THR A 38 -4.46 -0.63 1.64
CA THR A 38 -3.19 -1.23 2.03
C THR A 38 -2.44 -1.68 0.79
N ASP A 39 -1.16 -1.32 0.72
CA ASP A 39 -0.26 -1.80 -0.32
C ASP A 39 0.86 -2.63 0.30
N LEU A 40 1.28 -3.65 -0.45
CA LEU A 40 2.48 -4.40 -0.14
C LEU A 40 3.47 -4.25 -1.27
N MET A 41 4.70 -3.84 -0.95
CA MET A 41 5.81 -3.79 -1.89
C MET A 41 6.80 -4.91 -1.61
N HIS A 42 7.15 -5.65 -2.65
CA HIS A 42 8.13 -6.71 -2.62
C HIS A 42 9.46 -6.23 -3.22
N GLN A 43 10.56 -6.50 -2.51
CA GLN A 43 11.90 -6.10 -2.94
C GLN A 43 12.26 -6.59 -4.35
N ALA A 44 11.80 -7.77 -4.75
CA ALA A 44 12.14 -8.36 -6.04
C ALA A 44 11.41 -7.73 -7.23
N SER A 45 10.20 -7.19 -7.03
CA SER A 45 9.34 -6.68 -8.11
C SER A 45 9.20 -5.18 -8.11
N ASP A 46 9.13 -4.55 -6.94
CA ASP A 46 8.69 -3.15 -6.79
C ASP A 46 9.85 -2.17 -6.64
N PHE A 47 11.05 -2.69 -6.33
CA PHE A 47 12.26 -1.90 -6.15
C PHE A 47 13.35 -2.30 -7.16
N PRO A 48 13.47 -1.59 -8.29
CA PRO A 48 14.53 -1.82 -9.26
C PRO A 48 15.94 -1.71 -8.64
N PRO A 49 16.97 -2.34 -9.25
CA PRO A 49 18.34 -2.21 -8.79
C PRO A 49 18.78 -0.75 -8.64
N GLY A 50 19.39 -0.44 -7.50
CA GLY A 50 19.82 0.92 -7.16
C GLY A 50 18.79 1.75 -6.37
N THR A 51 17.60 1.23 -6.11
CA THR A 51 16.64 1.88 -5.20
C THR A 51 17.22 1.97 -3.80
N THR A 52 17.29 3.18 -3.23
CA THR A 52 17.80 3.41 -1.88
C THR A 52 16.73 3.10 -0.83
N PRO A 53 17.11 2.80 0.43
CA PRO A 53 16.12 2.60 1.49
C PRO A 53 15.20 3.82 1.69
N TYR A 54 15.74 5.03 1.56
CA TYR A 54 14.93 6.27 1.53
C TYR A 54 13.84 6.20 0.45
N THR A 55 14.21 5.89 -0.80
CA THR A 55 13.24 5.80 -1.89
C THR A 55 12.25 4.65 -1.67
N MET A 56 12.67 3.53 -1.08
CA MET A 56 11.77 2.44 -0.70
C MET A 56 10.70 2.93 0.30
N GLY A 57 11.12 3.62 1.37
CA GLY A 57 10.21 4.15 2.37
C GLY A 57 9.25 5.19 1.81
N TRP A 58 9.76 6.12 1.00
CA TRP A 58 8.95 7.14 0.35
C TRP A 58 7.88 6.51 -0.55
N ARG A 59 8.28 5.56 -1.40
CA ARG A 59 7.34 4.88 -2.32
C ARG A 59 6.31 4.06 -1.55
N ALA A 60 6.71 3.36 -0.50
CA ALA A 60 5.81 2.53 0.31
C ALA A 60 4.64 3.34 0.90
N VAL A 61 4.89 4.56 1.35
CA VAL A 61 3.83 5.47 1.82
C VAL A 61 3.09 6.12 0.66
N ALA A 62 3.81 6.61 -0.36
CA ALA A 62 3.22 7.35 -1.47
C ALA A 62 2.21 6.52 -2.28
N ALA A 63 2.41 5.21 -2.43
CA ALA A 63 1.44 4.33 -3.10
C ALA A 63 0.07 4.36 -2.41
N SER A 64 0.04 4.04 -1.11
CA SER A 64 -1.22 4.03 -0.35
C SER A 64 -1.84 5.43 -0.22
N LEU A 65 -1.03 6.48 -0.13
CA LEU A 65 -1.56 7.85 -0.16
C LEU A 65 -2.17 8.20 -1.52
N SER A 66 -1.67 7.63 -2.62
CA SER A 66 -2.20 7.88 -3.96
C SER A 66 -3.61 7.31 -4.14
N ASP A 67 -3.91 6.12 -3.61
CA ASP A 67 -5.27 5.54 -3.64
C ASP A 67 -6.26 6.42 -2.87
N ILE A 68 -5.86 6.87 -1.68
CA ILE A 68 -6.68 7.77 -0.87
C ILE A 68 -6.97 9.07 -1.63
N ALA A 69 -5.95 9.63 -2.30
CA ALA A 69 -6.11 10.84 -3.11
C ALA A 69 -6.99 10.61 -4.35
N ALA A 70 -6.86 9.46 -5.03
CA ALA A 70 -7.68 9.07 -6.17
C ALA A 70 -9.17 9.02 -5.80
N MET A 71 -9.46 8.62 -4.57
CA MET A 71 -10.80 8.55 -3.99
C MET A 71 -11.29 9.88 -3.39
N GLY A 72 -10.55 10.98 -3.59
CA GLY A 72 -10.88 12.32 -3.09
C GLY A 72 -10.75 12.45 -1.57
N GLY A 73 -10.07 11.51 -0.91
CA GLY A 73 -9.86 11.49 0.53
C GLY A 73 -8.76 12.42 0.98
N ARG A 74 -8.82 12.80 2.26
CA ARG A 74 -7.71 13.44 2.97
C ARG A 74 -7.06 12.42 3.91
N PRO A 75 -5.76 12.11 3.77
CA PRO A 75 -5.07 11.18 4.65
C PRO A 75 -5.15 11.59 6.12
N LEU A 76 -5.38 10.61 7.00
CA LEU A 76 -5.42 10.81 8.46
C LEU A 76 -4.18 10.24 9.17
N GLY A 77 -3.52 9.25 8.56
CA GLY A 77 -2.35 8.58 9.07
C GLY A 77 -2.01 7.37 8.21
N VAL A 78 -0.85 6.77 8.49
CA VAL A 78 -0.34 5.58 7.80
C VAL A 78 0.17 4.58 8.83
N VAL A 79 -0.01 3.30 8.53
CA VAL A 79 0.56 2.18 9.29
C VAL A 79 1.53 1.45 8.38
N LEU A 80 2.78 1.32 8.83
CA LEU A 80 3.79 0.54 8.12
C LEU A 80 3.93 -0.82 8.78
N ALA A 81 3.80 -1.87 7.96
CA ALA A 81 4.09 -3.23 8.34
C ALA A 81 5.04 -3.83 7.30
N GLY A 82 6.07 -4.54 7.75
CA GLY A 82 7.04 -5.13 6.85
C GLY A 82 7.82 -6.26 7.49
N SER A 83 8.59 -6.96 6.67
CA SER A 83 9.60 -7.93 7.09
C SER A 83 10.87 -7.76 6.26
N ALA A 84 12.03 -7.75 6.91
CA ALA A 84 13.33 -7.70 6.26
C ALA A 84 14.36 -8.54 7.04
N PRO A 85 15.38 -9.09 6.37
CA PRO A 85 16.43 -9.87 7.03
C PRO A 85 17.40 -9.01 7.86
N ASP A 86 17.58 -7.74 7.50
CA ASP A 86 18.44 -6.78 8.21
C ASP A 86 17.72 -5.43 8.33
N TRP A 87 17.01 -5.25 9.44
CA TRP A 87 16.29 -4.02 9.70
C TRP A 87 17.19 -2.88 10.16
N ASP A 88 18.28 -3.19 10.86
CA ASP A 88 19.18 -2.17 11.41
C ASP A 88 19.83 -1.36 10.28
N GLN A 89 20.17 -2.02 9.18
CA GLN A 89 20.71 -1.35 8.00
C GLN A 89 19.64 -0.53 7.24
N LEU A 90 18.40 -1.01 7.16
CA LEU A 90 17.35 -0.42 6.30
C LEU A 90 16.57 0.69 6.99
N PHE A 91 16.22 0.51 8.26
CA PHE A 91 15.26 1.35 8.98
C PHE A 91 15.60 2.85 9.02
N PRO A 92 16.84 3.28 9.30
CA PRO A 92 17.11 4.71 9.49
C PRO A 92 16.70 5.53 8.27
N GLU A 93 17.16 5.16 7.08
CA GLU A 93 16.87 5.87 5.83
C GLU A 93 15.44 5.58 5.34
N LEU A 94 14.94 4.35 5.50
CA LEU A 94 13.59 4.00 5.12
C LEU A 94 12.54 4.82 5.87
N LEU A 95 12.69 4.98 7.18
CA LEU A 95 11.74 5.76 7.98
C LEU A 95 11.81 7.26 7.67
N ILE A 96 12.97 7.78 7.29
CA ILE A 96 13.09 9.17 6.79
C ILE A 96 12.28 9.31 5.50
N GLY A 97 12.49 8.42 4.53
CA GLY A 97 11.74 8.44 3.27
C GLY A 97 10.24 8.31 3.48
N ALA A 98 9.81 7.39 4.33
CA ALA A 98 8.40 7.19 4.63
C ALA A 98 7.74 8.40 5.30
N ARG A 99 8.46 9.12 6.17
CA ARG A 99 7.98 10.34 6.81
C ARG A 99 7.85 11.51 5.83
N GLU A 100 8.66 11.53 4.77
CA GLU A 100 8.77 12.62 3.79
C GLU A 100 8.00 12.36 2.49
N ALA A 101 7.21 11.28 2.46
CA ALA A 101 6.19 11.02 1.46
C ALA A 101 5.01 11.98 1.57
#